data_AF-A0AAF0ZG93-F1
#
_entry.id   AF-A0AAF0ZG93-F1
#
_cell.length_a   1.000
_cell.length_b   1.000
_cell.length_c   1.000
_cell.angle_alpha   90.00
_cell.angle_beta   90.00
_cell.angle_gamma   90.00
#
_symmetry.space_group_name_H-M   'P 1'
#
loop_
_entity.id
_entity.type
_entity.pdbx_description
1 polymer ?
#
loop_
_entity_poly.entity_id
_entity_poly.type
_entity_poly.pdbx_seq_one_letter_code
_entity_poly.pdbx_strand_id
1 'polypeptide(L)'
;MGSIILGVALSGFFQIKEFFGKDKLSVDVNQRLRTAFQTIGPDLQQMGENVSNIEFPAVALSTNNGTSEITIRRGGLEPLTLCADISANSTDSVTVLDKNFTASPACISVNDDDGDGWPDTVKEWQNFRNGNTIRAYIVDTSTNKGEFFEYKGEETLDSGGATMTPSGGTEPYVVNLTTNTHTWANDYSAATTAIYLFDESTYKVTNNTLQLIRNGEVFDLVEDIEKLDVTAILQENPTATEYECKTINLTEVDCDPTFSIDDYTWNLIKSLDVEVTALPPQDKGNFAKLTEDDLTLSQQFLPRNRLNF
;
A
#
# COMPACT_ATOMS: atom_id res chain seq x y z
N MET A 1 22.75 18.95 64.28
CA MET A 1 23.27 18.02 63.25
C MET A 1 22.21 17.11 62.63
N GLY A 2 21.08 16.82 63.29
CA GLY A 2 19.98 16.02 62.70
C GLY A 2 19.21 16.69 61.55
N SER A 3 19.16 18.03 61.47
CA SER A 3 18.43 18.72 60.39
C SER A 3 19.14 18.74 59.04
N ILE A 4 20.48 18.64 59.03
CA ILE A 4 21.28 18.65 57.80
C ILE A 4 21.19 17.27 57.11
N ILE A 5 21.19 16.19 57.88
CA ILE A 5 21.05 14.81 57.38
C ILE A 5 19.65 14.59 56.81
N LEU A 6 18.62 15.14 57.46
CA LEU A 6 17.24 15.07 56.97
C LEU A 6 17.05 15.87 55.67
N GLY A 7 17.70 17.02 55.53
CA GLY A 7 17.66 17.84 54.31
C GLY A 7 18.30 17.15 53.09
N VAL A 8 19.44 16.49 53.28
CA VAL A 8 20.14 15.74 52.21
C VAL A 8 19.37 14.48 51.83
N ALA A 9 18.76 13.78 52.80
CA ALA A 9 17.95 12.59 52.52
C ALA A 9 16.65 12.95 51.77
N LEU A 10 16.01 14.07 52.11
CA LEU A 10 14.78 14.53 51.46
C LEU A 10 15.06 15.07 50.05
N SER A 11 16.16 15.81 49.83
CA SER A 11 16.56 16.24 48.48
C SER A 11 16.91 15.06 47.58
N GLY A 12 17.58 14.03 48.12
CA GLY A 12 17.87 12.80 47.38
C GLY A 12 16.59 12.04 47.00
N PHE A 13 15.60 11.96 47.89
CA PHE A 13 14.31 11.33 47.59
C PHE A 13 13.53 12.06 46.48
N PHE A 14 13.52 13.40 46.49
CA PHE A 14 12.87 14.17 45.42
C PHE A 14 13.56 14.00 44.07
N GLN A 15 14.90 14.01 44.04
CA GLN A 15 15.66 13.73 42.83
C GLN A 15 15.39 12.32 42.30
N ILE A 16 15.41 11.32 43.17
CA ILE A 16 15.12 9.92 42.80
C ILE A 16 13.70 9.79 42.25
N LYS A 17 12.70 10.44 42.85
CA LYS A 17 11.32 10.45 42.34
C LYS A 17 11.22 11.13 40.97
N GLU A 18 11.95 12.22 40.77
CA GLU A 18 12.04 12.93 39.49
C GLU A 18 12.65 12.05 38.39
N PHE A 19 13.76 11.36 38.70
CA PHE A 19 14.40 10.39 37.81
C PHE A 19 13.45 9.24 37.46
N PHE A 20 12.85 8.57 38.45
CA PHE A 20 11.92 7.47 38.18
C PHE A 20 10.70 7.87 37.36
N GLY A 21 10.19 9.10 37.56
CA GLY A 21 9.09 9.61 36.76
C GLY A 21 9.52 9.88 35.32
N LYS A 22 10.67 10.54 35.11
CA LYS A 22 11.22 10.75 33.77
C LYS A 22 11.47 9.41 33.05
N ASP A 23 12.07 8.44 33.73
CA ASP A 23 12.36 7.12 33.18
C ASP A 23 11.07 6.40 32.76
N LYS A 24 10.02 6.45 33.59
CA LYS A 24 8.72 5.86 33.26
C LYS A 24 8.11 6.50 32.01
N LEU A 25 8.13 7.83 31.93
CA LEU A 25 7.59 8.58 30.77
C LEU A 25 8.39 8.28 29.50
N SER A 26 9.72 8.25 29.60
CA SER A 26 10.60 7.90 28.48
C SER A 26 10.36 6.46 28.01
N VAL A 27 10.17 5.51 28.92
CA VAL A 27 9.86 4.11 28.56
C VAL A 27 8.52 4.00 27.83
N ASP A 28 7.49 4.70 28.30
CA ASP A 28 6.16 4.70 27.68
C ASP A 28 6.20 5.29 26.25
N VAL A 29 6.83 6.46 26.09
CA VAL A 29 7.03 7.09 24.78
C VAL A 29 7.84 6.17 23.84
N ASN A 30 8.95 5.62 24.32
CA ASN A 30 9.77 4.68 23.54
C ASN A 30 8.99 3.44 23.12
N GLN A 31 8.09 2.93 23.96
CA GLN A 31 7.25 1.78 23.63
C GLN A 31 6.28 2.15 22.50
N ARG A 32 5.61 3.30 22.58
CA ARG A 32 4.68 3.77 21.56
C ARG A 32 5.36 3.97 20.20
N LEU A 33 6.51 4.66 20.20
CA LEU A 33 7.30 4.89 19.00
C LEU A 33 7.75 3.56 18.36
N ARG A 34 8.22 2.59 19.17
CA ARG A 34 8.55 1.25 18.65
C ARG A 34 7.33 0.50 18.11
N THR A 35 6.18 0.60 18.77
CA THR A 35 4.94 -0.04 18.30
C THR A 35 4.51 0.52 16.94
N ALA A 36 4.68 1.83 16.70
CA ALA A 36 4.42 2.43 15.40
C ALA A 36 5.29 1.77 14.32
N PHE A 37 6.60 1.65 14.54
CA PHE A 37 7.52 1.02 13.58
C PHE A 37 7.29 -0.48 13.40
N GLN A 38 6.96 -1.21 14.47
CA GLN A 38 6.63 -2.64 14.39
C GLN A 38 5.35 -2.90 13.60
N THR A 39 4.47 -1.90 13.50
CA THR A 39 3.20 -1.99 12.78
C THR A 39 3.35 -1.59 11.31
N ILE A 40 3.98 -0.44 11.04
CA ILE A 40 4.15 0.08 9.67
C ILE A 40 5.26 -0.70 8.93
N GLY A 41 6.34 -1.03 9.61
CA GLY A 41 7.57 -1.56 9.02
C GLY A 41 7.41 -2.81 8.15
N PRO A 42 6.67 -3.84 8.58
CA PRO A 42 6.45 -5.03 7.75
C PRO A 42 5.77 -4.74 6.41
N ASP A 43 4.82 -3.81 6.38
CA ASP A 43 4.14 -3.43 5.12
C ASP A 43 5.10 -2.64 4.22
N LEU A 44 5.91 -1.73 4.77
CA LEU A 44 6.93 -1.01 3.99
C LEU A 44 7.96 -1.96 3.37
N GLN A 45 8.39 -2.98 4.10
CA GLN A 45 9.37 -3.95 3.59
C GLN A 45 8.78 -4.85 2.49
N GLN A 46 7.47 -5.09 2.51
CA GLN A 46 6.74 -5.96 1.58
C GLN A 46 5.93 -5.17 0.53
N MET A 47 6.24 -3.89 0.31
CA MET A 47 5.59 -3.13 -0.77
C MET A 47 5.79 -3.83 -2.12
N GLY A 48 4.74 -3.84 -2.95
CA GLY A 48 4.77 -4.47 -4.28
C GLY A 48 5.08 -5.97 -4.27
N GLU A 49 4.95 -6.64 -3.12
CA GLU A 49 4.98 -8.11 -3.08
C GLU A 49 3.91 -8.68 -4.01
N ASN A 50 4.23 -9.79 -4.69
CA ASN A 50 3.35 -10.43 -5.68
C ASN A 50 2.93 -9.52 -6.84
N VAL A 51 3.74 -8.50 -7.16
CA VAL A 51 3.57 -7.63 -8.32
C VAL A 51 4.79 -7.72 -9.22
N SER A 52 4.57 -8.09 -10.48
CA SER A 52 5.60 -8.24 -11.50
C SER A 52 5.80 -7.01 -12.39
N ASN A 53 4.94 -5.99 -12.27
CA ASN A 53 4.97 -4.78 -13.09
C ASN A 53 5.56 -3.61 -12.29
N ILE A 54 6.61 -2.97 -12.84
CA ILE A 54 7.32 -1.84 -12.22
C ILE A 54 6.54 -0.51 -12.22
N GLU A 55 5.48 -0.43 -13.01
CA GLU A 55 4.56 0.71 -13.17
C GLU A 55 3.31 0.56 -12.31
N PHE A 56 3.17 -0.57 -11.61
CA PHE A 56 2.13 -0.71 -10.61
C PHE A 56 2.36 0.31 -9.49
N PRO A 57 1.35 1.09 -9.06
CA PRO A 57 1.50 2.11 -8.04
C PRO A 57 1.59 1.49 -6.64
N ALA A 58 2.67 0.77 -6.37
CA ALA A 58 2.92 0.04 -5.12
C ALA A 58 2.96 0.98 -3.91
N VAL A 59 3.34 2.23 -4.11
CA VAL A 59 3.40 3.26 -3.07
C VAL A 59 2.67 4.51 -3.54
N ALA A 60 1.89 5.11 -2.65
CA ALA A 60 1.52 6.51 -2.76
C ALA A 60 1.90 7.21 -1.46
N LEU A 61 2.63 8.31 -1.56
CA LEU A 61 3.08 9.14 -0.46
C LEU A 61 2.55 10.55 -0.68
N SER A 62 1.97 11.14 0.35
CA SER A 62 1.54 12.54 0.33
C SER A 62 1.78 13.17 1.69
N THR A 63 1.83 14.50 1.73
CA THR A 63 1.92 15.26 2.98
C THR A 63 0.68 16.12 3.13
N ASN A 64 -0.04 15.95 4.24
CA ASN A 64 -1.25 16.70 4.56
C ASN A 64 -1.10 17.36 5.93
N ASN A 65 -1.30 18.67 6.02
CA ASN A 65 -1.15 19.45 7.26
C ASN A 65 0.17 19.21 8.02
N GLY A 66 1.25 18.94 7.28
CA GLY A 66 2.58 18.70 7.85
C GLY A 66 2.77 17.31 8.46
N THR A 67 1.87 16.35 8.24
CA THR A 67 2.10 14.91 8.48
C THR A 67 1.99 14.15 7.17
N SER A 68 2.82 13.12 6.99
CA SER A 68 2.75 12.21 5.86
C SER A 68 1.58 11.23 5.98
N GLU A 69 1.03 10.88 4.83
CA GLU A 69 0.12 9.77 4.59
C GLU A 69 0.78 8.86 3.56
N ILE A 70 0.99 7.58 3.92
CA ILE A 70 1.59 6.59 3.04
C ILE A 70 0.63 5.43 2.79
N THR A 71 0.35 5.18 1.53
CA THR A 71 -0.40 4.02 1.04
C THR A 71 0.56 3.01 0.45
N ILE A 72 0.49 1.78 0.92
CA ILE A 72 1.24 0.64 0.39
C ILE A 72 0.27 -0.33 -0.25
N ARG A 73 0.65 -0.83 -1.43
CA ARG A 73 -0.09 -1.83 -2.19
C ARG A 73 0.78 -3.04 -2.46
N ARG A 74 0.16 -4.22 -2.37
CA ARG A 74 0.75 -5.53 -2.70
C ARG A 74 -0.25 -6.36 -3.50
N GLY A 75 0.23 -7.22 -4.38
CA GLY A 75 -0.59 -8.10 -5.20
C GLY A 75 -1.35 -9.08 -4.32
N GLY A 76 -2.67 -9.10 -4.44
CA GLY A 76 -3.55 -9.97 -3.66
C GLY A 76 -3.63 -11.38 -4.24
N LEU A 77 -3.80 -11.48 -5.56
CA LEU A 77 -3.96 -12.71 -6.31
C LEU A 77 -3.12 -12.67 -7.59
N GLU A 78 -3.04 -13.80 -8.30
CA GLU A 78 -2.43 -13.84 -9.63
C GLU A 78 -3.14 -12.85 -10.57
N PRO A 79 -2.39 -12.03 -11.33
CA PRO A 79 -2.97 -11.06 -12.24
C PRO A 79 -3.67 -11.73 -13.43
N LEU A 80 -4.79 -11.17 -13.86
CA LEU A 80 -5.47 -11.57 -15.09
C LEU A 80 -4.86 -10.86 -16.30
N THR A 81 -4.87 -11.53 -17.46
CA THR A 81 -4.45 -10.94 -18.73
C THR A 81 -5.67 -10.39 -19.47
N LEU A 82 -5.55 -9.20 -20.05
CA LEU A 82 -6.60 -8.65 -20.92
C LEU A 82 -6.59 -9.37 -22.28
N CYS A 83 -7.78 -9.76 -22.75
CA CYS A 83 -7.97 -10.60 -23.93
C CYS A 83 -8.78 -9.96 -25.05
N ALA A 84 -9.19 -8.71 -24.86
CA ALA A 84 -9.73 -7.85 -25.91
C ALA A 84 -9.24 -6.42 -25.68
N ASP A 85 -8.92 -5.70 -26.76
CA ASP A 85 -8.45 -4.32 -26.66
C ASP A 85 -9.53 -3.43 -26.02
N ILE A 86 -9.07 -2.47 -25.23
CA ILE A 86 -9.91 -1.42 -24.65
C ILE A 86 -9.46 -0.08 -25.22
N SER A 87 -10.40 0.68 -25.79
CA SER A 87 -10.10 2.01 -26.34
C SER A 87 -10.30 3.13 -25.30
N ALA A 88 -9.46 4.15 -25.33
CA ALA A 88 -9.66 5.34 -24.52
C ALA A 88 -11.01 6.01 -24.84
N ASN A 89 -11.66 6.55 -23.81
CA ASN A 89 -13.00 7.15 -23.82
C ASN A 89 -14.13 6.17 -24.18
N SER A 90 -13.90 4.86 -24.10
CA SER A 90 -14.95 3.84 -24.23
C SER A 90 -15.44 3.34 -22.87
N THR A 91 -16.48 2.50 -22.90
CA THR A 91 -16.91 1.68 -21.77
C THR A 91 -16.75 0.20 -22.09
N ASP A 92 -15.70 -0.15 -22.83
CA ASP A 92 -15.44 -1.53 -23.24
C ASP A 92 -15.29 -2.44 -22.01
N SER A 93 -15.72 -3.69 -22.16
CA SER A 93 -15.65 -4.67 -21.08
C SER A 93 -14.22 -5.18 -20.89
N VAL A 94 -13.85 -5.45 -19.64
CA VAL A 94 -12.54 -6.06 -19.33
C VAL A 94 -12.63 -7.55 -19.61
N THR A 95 -12.25 -7.96 -20.82
CA THR A 95 -12.31 -9.36 -21.25
C THR A 95 -11.07 -10.08 -20.74
N VAL A 96 -11.22 -11.14 -19.95
CA VAL A 96 -10.10 -11.91 -19.36
C VAL A 96 -10.00 -13.33 -19.87
N LEU A 97 -10.97 -13.74 -20.67
CA LEU A 97 -10.96 -14.97 -21.45
C LEU A 97 -11.73 -14.72 -22.74
N ASP A 98 -11.14 -15.09 -23.86
CA ASP A 98 -11.81 -15.15 -25.16
C ASP A 98 -11.18 -16.29 -25.99
N LYS A 99 -11.92 -17.37 -26.18
CA LYS A 99 -11.46 -18.54 -26.95
C LYS A 99 -11.24 -18.26 -28.44
N ASN A 100 -11.71 -17.13 -28.97
CA ASN A 100 -11.35 -16.66 -30.31
C ASN A 100 -9.97 -15.99 -30.37
N PHE A 101 -9.42 -15.56 -29.22
CA PHE A 101 -8.20 -14.75 -29.18
C PHE A 101 -6.95 -15.61 -29.30
N THR A 102 -6.38 -15.73 -30.50
CA THR A 102 -5.25 -16.65 -30.72
C THR A 102 -3.87 -16.11 -30.35
N ALA A 103 -3.75 -14.84 -29.95
CA ALA A 103 -2.45 -14.20 -29.76
C ALA A 103 -1.81 -14.48 -28.39
N SER A 104 -2.57 -14.96 -27.40
CA SER A 104 -2.03 -15.31 -26.07
C SER A 104 -2.68 -16.60 -25.54
N PRO A 105 -1.89 -17.61 -25.12
CA PRO A 105 -2.40 -18.80 -24.45
C PRO A 105 -3.24 -18.49 -23.20
N ALA A 106 -2.86 -17.44 -22.45
CA ALA A 106 -3.55 -17.02 -21.23
C ALA A 106 -5.00 -16.57 -21.48
N CYS A 107 -5.35 -16.25 -22.72
CA CYS A 107 -6.69 -15.81 -23.11
C CYS A 107 -7.61 -16.92 -23.59
N ILE A 108 -7.07 -18.09 -23.93
CA ILE A 108 -7.82 -19.20 -24.52
C ILE A 108 -7.95 -20.40 -23.59
N SER A 109 -7.06 -20.53 -22.61
CA SER A 109 -7.08 -21.65 -21.67
C SER A 109 -8.06 -21.40 -20.54
N VAL A 110 -8.98 -22.34 -20.34
CA VAL A 110 -9.69 -22.48 -19.07
C VAL A 110 -8.82 -23.40 -18.20
N ASN A 111 -8.20 -22.85 -17.16
CA ASN A 111 -7.64 -23.66 -16.09
C ASN A 111 -8.79 -24.12 -15.19
N ASP A 112 -9.19 -25.38 -15.26
CA ASP A 112 -10.29 -25.92 -14.45
C ASP A 112 -9.84 -27.25 -13.84
N ASP A 113 -8.99 -27.15 -12.81
CA ASP A 113 -8.40 -28.32 -12.16
C ASP A 113 -9.44 -29.09 -11.32
N ASP A 114 -10.52 -28.44 -10.86
CA ASP A 114 -11.58 -29.03 -10.06
C ASP A 114 -12.80 -29.52 -10.86
N GLY A 115 -12.86 -29.19 -12.15
CA GLY A 115 -13.85 -29.65 -13.11
C GLY A 115 -15.22 -29.00 -12.97
N ASP A 116 -15.31 -27.80 -12.40
CA ASP A 116 -16.57 -27.07 -12.20
C ASP A 116 -16.96 -26.14 -13.36
N GLY A 117 -16.11 -26.05 -14.38
CA GLY A 117 -16.31 -25.28 -15.60
C GLY A 117 -15.79 -23.85 -15.53
N TRP A 118 -15.34 -23.35 -14.38
CA TRP A 118 -14.77 -22.01 -14.25
C TRP A 118 -13.26 -22.02 -14.46
N PRO A 119 -12.68 -20.96 -15.05
CA PRO A 119 -11.25 -20.71 -14.91
C PRO A 119 -10.91 -20.47 -13.43
N ASP A 120 -10.03 -21.29 -12.84
CA ASP A 120 -9.65 -21.27 -11.43
C ASP A 120 -9.17 -19.88 -11.00
N THR A 121 -8.37 -19.21 -11.84
CA THR A 121 -7.89 -17.84 -11.54
C THR A 121 -9.04 -16.84 -11.47
N VAL A 122 -10.05 -16.95 -12.35
CA VAL A 122 -11.24 -16.09 -12.30
C VAL A 122 -12.09 -16.42 -11.07
N LYS A 123 -12.20 -17.70 -10.73
CA LYS A 123 -12.93 -18.17 -9.54
C LYS A 123 -12.28 -17.69 -8.25
N GLU A 124 -10.95 -17.65 -8.18
CA GLU A 124 -10.22 -17.02 -7.06
C GLU A 124 -10.56 -15.54 -6.91
N TRP A 125 -10.60 -14.79 -8.00
CA TRP A 125 -11.01 -13.38 -7.99
C TRP A 125 -12.46 -13.20 -7.53
N GLN A 126 -13.37 -14.04 -8.02
CA GLN A 126 -14.77 -14.05 -7.59
C GLN A 126 -14.89 -14.35 -6.08
N ASN A 127 -14.13 -15.32 -5.58
CA ASN A 127 -14.10 -15.69 -4.16
C ASN A 127 -13.53 -14.58 -3.28
N PHE A 128 -12.44 -13.93 -3.72
CA PHE A 128 -11.85 -12.79 -3.02
C PHE A 128 -12.83 -11.62 -2.89
N ARG A 129 -13.59 -11.35 -3.96
CA ARG A 129 -14.63 -10.31 -3.97
C ARG A 129 -15.78 -10.64 -3.00
N ASN A 130 -16.13 -11.91 -2.85
CA ASN A 130 -17.21 -12.39 -1.99
C ASN A 130 -18.52 -11.59 -2.16
N GLY A 131 -18.89 -11.31 -3.41
CA GLY A 131 -20.10 -10.56 -3.75
C GLY A 131 -20.00 -9.03 -3.67
N ASN A 132 -18.90 -8.47 -3.14
CA ASN A 132 -18.72 -7.02 -3.01
C ASN A 132 -18.29 -6.36 -4.33
N THR A 133 -18.17 -5.03 -4.32
CA THR A 133 -17.40 -4.28 -5.33
C THR A 133 -16.01 -4.04 -4.77
N ILE A 134 -14.98 -4.42 -5.51
CA ILE A 134 -13.59 -4.21 -5.10
C ILE A 134 -12.84 -3.38 -6.14
N ARG A 135 -11.78 -2.71 -5.69
CA ARG A 135 -10.92 -1.91 -6.56
C ARG A 135 -9.90 -2.83 -7.23
N ALA A 136 -9.74 -2.67 -8.54
CA ALA A 136 -8.74 -3.35 -9.34
C ALA A 136 -7.89 -2.30 -10.07
N TYR A 137 -6.73 -2.72 -10.57
CA TYR A 137 -5.82 -1.87 -11.33
C TYR A 137 -5.50 -2.54 -12.67
N ILE A 138 -5.69 -1.82 -13.76
CA ILE A 138 -5.32 -2.27 -15.11
C ILE A 138 -4.07 -1.52 -15.54
N VAL A 139 -3.12 -2.19 -16.16
CA VAL A 139 -1.89 -1.57 -16.66
C VAL A 139 -1.40 -2.25 -17.92
N ASP A 140 -1.15 -1.46 -18.97
CA ASP A 140 -0.51 -1.93 -20.20
C ASP A 140 1.01 -1.90 -20.02
N THR A 141 1.65 -3.06 -20.06
CA THR A 141 3.12 -3.20 -19.92
C THR A 141 3.89 -2.63 -21.11
N SER A 142 3.23 -2.36 -22.23
CA SER A 142 3.88 -1.81 -23.44
C SER A 142 3.91 -0.28 -23.44
N THR A 143 2.92 0.36 -22.83
CA THR A 143 2.79 1.82 -22.76
C THR A 143 3.00 2.39 -21.36
N ASN A 144 3.09 1.53 -20.34
CA ASN A 144 3.25 1.87 -18.93
C ASN A 144 2.11 2.74 -18.38
N LYS A 145 0.95 2.70 -19.05
CA LYS A 145 -0.24 3.42 -18.61
C LYS A 145 -1.13 2.50 -17.81
N GLY A 146 -1.59 2.97 -16.66
CA GLY A 146 -2.52 2.23 -15.82
C GLY A 146 -3.54 3.12 -15.15
N GLU A 147 -4.66 2.53 -14.77
CA GLU A 147 -5.72 3.22 -14.05
C GLU A 147 -6.46 2.27 -13.10
N PHE A 148 -7.08 2.85 -12.08
CA PHE A 148 -7.93 2.10 -11.16
C PHE A 148 -9.36 2.03 -11.69
N PHE A 149 -10.01 0.89 -11.48
CA PHE A 149 -11.43 0.71 -11.80
C PHE A 149 -12.14 -0.12 -10.73
N GLU A 150 -13.48 -0.05 -10.73
CA GLU A 150 -14.32 -0.87 -9.86
C GLU A 150 -14.67 -2.19 -10.56
N TYR A 151 -14.37 -3.31 -9.91
CA TYR A 151 -14.72 -4.67 -10.34
C TYR A 151 -15.90 -5.19 -9.50
N LYS A 152 -17.00 -5.54 -10.18
CA LYS A 152 -18.29 -5.87 -9.55
C LYS A 152 -18.73 -7.31 -9.67
N GLY A 153 -18.14 -8.06 -10.59
CA GLY A 153 -18.58 -9.41 -10.91
C GLY A 153 -18.16 -9.82 -12.30
N GLU A 154 -18.59 -10.99 -12.71
CA GLU A 154 -18.14 -11.67 -13.92
C GLU A 154 -19.37 -11.98 -14.79
N GLU A 155 -19.28 -11.68 -16.07
CA GLU A 155 -20.21 -12.18 -17.08
C GLU A 155 -19.50 -13.26 -17.89
N THR A 156 -20.16 -14.41 -18.05
CA THR A 156 -19.64 -15.52 -18.86
C THR A 156 -20.56 -15.80 -20.02
N LEU A 157 -19.99 -15.94 -21.22
CA LEU A 157 -20.74 -16.17 -22.46
C LEU A 157 -20.35 -17.52 -23.08
N ASP A 158 -21.32 -18.19 -23.70
CA ASP A 158 -21.10 -19.38 -24.51
C ASP A 158 -20.53 -19.03 -25.91
N SER A 159 -20.28 -20.05 -26.74
CA SER A 159 -19.75 -19.86 -28.09
C SER A 159 -20.72 -19.14 -29.05
N GLY A 160 -21.99 -19.01 -28.68
CA GLY A 160 -22.99 -18.22 -29.40
C GLY A 160 -23.10 -16.77 -28.88
N GLY A 161 -22.35 -16.41 -27.86
CA GLY A 161 -22.41 -15.10 -27.21
C GLY A 161 -23.58 -14.94 -26.24
N ALA A 162 -24.27 -16.03 -25.86
CA ALA A 162 -25.33 -15.98 -24.88
C ALA A 162 -24.77 -16.12 -23.46
N THR A 163 -25.33 -15.38 -22.50
CA THR A 163 -24.96 -15.51 -21.09
C THR A 163 -25.18 -16.95 -20.62
N MET A 164 -24.17 -17.50 -19.97
CA MET A 164 -24.21 -18.82 -19.35
C MET A 164 -23.80 -18.74 -17.88
N THR A 165 -23.94 -19.85 -17.16
CA THR A 165 -23.32 -20.06 -15.85
C THR A 165 -22.50 -21.33 -15.99
N PRO A 166 -21.17 -21.28 -15.84
CA PRO A 166 -20.33 -22.46 -15.91
C PRO A 166 -20.74 -23.49 -14.85
N SER A 167 -20.66 -24.75 -15.24
CA SER A 167 -20.97 -25.92 -14.44
C SER A 167 -20.14 -27.09 -14.94
N GLY A 168 -19.95 -28.13 -14.12
CA GLY A 168 -19.05 -29.22 -14.49
C GLY A 168 -19.38 -29.84 -15.85
N GLY A 169 -18.37 -29.88 -16.73
CA GLY A 169 -18.49 -30.32 -18.13
C GLY A 169 -18.94 -29.25 -19.12
N THR A 170 -19.06 -27.98 -18.70
CA THR A 170 -19.28 -26.82 -19.56
C THR A 170 -18.18 -25.80 -19.33
N GLU A 171 -17.74 -25.11 -20.38
CA GLU A 171 -16.67 -24.11 -20.27
C GLU A 171 -17.14 -22.80 -20.92
N PRO A 172 -16.88 -21.64 -20.29
CA PRO A 172 -17.16 -20.37 -20.93
C PRO A 172 -16.30 -20.19 -22.17
N TYR A 173 -16.87 -19.47 -23.14
CA TYR A 173 -16.18 -19.08 -24.36
C TYR A 173 -15.59 -17.67 -24.24
N VAL A 174 -16.26 -16.80 -23.49
CA VAL A 174 -15.79 -15.46 -23.11
C VAL A 174 -16.07 -15.22 -21.63
N VAL A 175 -15.15 -14.56 -20.93
CA VAL A 175 -15.35 -14.05 -19.58
C VAL A 175 -15.01 -12.57 -19.53
N ASN A 176 -15.99 -11.76 -19.12
CA ASN A 176 -15.86 -10.31 -18.93
C ASN A 176 -15.92 -9.99 -17.43
N LEU A 177 -14.99 -9.17 -16.94
CA LEU A 177 -15.16 -8.51 -15.66
C LEU A 177 -16.11 -7.32 -15.85
N THR A 178 -17.19 -7.31 -15.09
CA THR A 178 -18.17 -6.23 -15.06
C THR A 178 -17.64 -5.06 -14.22
N THR A 179 -17.81 -3.85 -14.76
CA THR A 179 -17.39 -2.60 -14.13
C THR A 179 -18.59 -1.70 -13.85
N ASN A 180 -18.38 -0.59 -13.14
CA ASN A 180 -19.43 0.40 -12.88
C ASN A 180 -19.62 1.38 -14.05
N THR A 181 -19.76 0.88 -15.29
CA THR A 181 -19.72 1.71 -16.51
C THR A 181 -18.46 2.59 -16.57
N HIS A 182 -17.32 2.03 -16.16
CA HIS A 182 -16.04 2.74 -16.13
C HIS A 182 -15.73 3.30 -17.52
N THR A 183 -15.32 4.57 -17.58
CA THR A 183 -14.86 5.19 -18.83
C THR A 183 -13.35 5.23 -18.83
N TRP A 184 -12.75 4.52 -19.78
CA TRP A 184 -11.29 4.33 -19.82
C TRP A 184 -10.57 5.62 -20.19
N ALA A 185 -9.54 5.98 -19.42
CA ALA A 185 -8.71 7.13 -19.72
C ALA A 185 -7.63 6.81 -20.77
N ASN A 186 -7.21 5.54 -20.83
CA ASN A 186 -6.13 5.08 -21.70
C ASN A 186 -6.57 3.96 -22.65
N ASP A 187 -5.77 3.74 -23.69
CA ASP A 187 -5.86 2.56 -24.53
C ASP A 187 -5.10 1.40 -23.85
N TYR A 188 -5.69 0.21 -23.87
CA TYR A 188 -5.08 -1.02 -23.34
C TYR A 188 -5.10 -2.11 -24.40
N SER A 189 -3.92 -2.61 -24.76
CA SER A 189 -3.80 -3.67 -25.74
C SER A 189 -3.97 -5.04 -25.08
N ALA A 190 -4.70 -5.94 -25.74
CA ALA A 190 -4.81 -7.33 -25.32
C ALA A 190 -3.43 -8.00 -25.31
N ALA A 191 -3.27 -9.02 -24.46
CA ALA A 191 -2.03 -9.78 -24.20
C ALA A 191 -0.88 -9.00 -23.53
N THR A 192 -0.78 -7.69 -23.66
CA THR A 192 0.25 -6.86 -22.98
C THR A 192 -0.29 -6.16 -21.74
N THR A 193 -1.60 -6.21 -21.52
CA THR A 193 -2.24 -5.59 -20.36
C THR A 193 -2.49 -6.61 -19.26
N ALA A 194 -2.05 -6.26 -18.05
CA ALA A 194 -2.27 -7.03 -16.84
C ALA A 194 -3.27 -6.32 -15.93
N ILE A 195 -4.05 -7.12 -15.20
CA ILE A 195 -5.10 -6.65 -14.31
C ILE A 195 -4.79 -7.23 -12.92
N TYR A 196 -4.67 -6.35 -11.93
CA TYR A 196 -4.27 -6.71 -10.57
C TYR A 196 -5.42 -6.47 -9.59
N LEU A 197 -5.63 -7.46 -8.72
CA LEU A 197 -6.19 -7.22 -7.38
C LEU A 197 -5.05 -6.98 -6.41
N PHE A 198 -5.31 -6.13 -5.43
CA PHE A 198 -4.29 -5.72 -4.47
C PHE A 198 -4.90 -5.47 -3.10
N ASP A 199 -4.08 -5.72 -2.08
CA ASP A 199 -4.35 -5.21 -0.75
C ASP A 199 -3.80 -3.79 -0.64
N GLU A 200 -4.60 -2.88 -0.08
CA GLU A 200 -4.20 -1.50 0.17
C GLU A 200 -4.16 -1.23 1.68
N SER A 201 -3.00 -0.81 2.18
CA SER A 201 -2.79 -0.35 3.56
C SER A 201 -2.39 1.12 3.54
N THR A 202 -3.20 2.00 4.12
CA THR A 202 -2.88 3.42 4.26
C THR A 202 -2.59 3.79 5.70
N TYR A 203 -1.44 4.38 5.97
CA TYR A 203 -1.04 4.84 7.29
C TYR A 203 -1.08 6.37 7.35
N LYS A 204 -1.74 6.91 8.37
CA LYS A 204 -1.79 8.36 8.62
C LYS A 204 -2.03 8.67 10.08
N VAL A 205 -1.68 9.89 10.50
CA VAL A 205 -2.02 10.39 11.84
C VAL A 205 -3.29 11.21 11.75
N THR A 206 -4.30 10.87 12.56
CA THR A 206 -5.56 11.62 12.67
C THR A 206 -5.94 11.73 14.14
N ASN A 207 -6.27 12.94 14.62
CA ASN A 207 -6.61 13.19 16.03
C ASN A 207 -5.58 12.60 17.01
N ASN A 208 -4.30 12.82 16.70
CA ASN A 208 -3.17 12.31 17.47
C ASN A 208 -3.09 10.78 17.60
N THR A 209 -3.69 10.05 16.66
CA THR A 209 -3.66 8.60 16.62
C THR A 209 -3.10 8.16 15.27
N LEU A 210 -2.09 7.30 15.29
CA LEU A 210 -1.65 6.60 14.09
C LEU A 210 -2.72 5.58 13.71
N GLN A 211 -3.29 5.74 12.53
CA GLN A 211 -4.35 4.90 11.99
C GLN A 211 -3.84 4.09 10.79
N LEU A 212 -4.34 2.87 10.67
CA LEU A 212 -4.29 2.07 9.45
C LEU A 212 -5.68 2.07 8.81
N ILE A 213 -5.74 2.42 7.53
CA ILE A 213 -6.92 2.20 6.70
C ILE A 213 -6.63 1.02 5.80
N ARG A 214 -7.39 -0.07 5.94
CA ARG A 214 -7.26 -1.25 5.09
C ARG A 214 -8.60 -1.58 4.46
N ASN A 215 -8.65 -1.62 3.13
CA ASN A 215 -9.87 -1.91 2.38
C ASN A 215 -11.09 -1.06 2.79
N GLY A 216 -10.85 0.21 3.17
CA GLY A 216 -11.88 1.16 3.62
C GLY A 216 -12.22 1.10 5.12
N GLU A 217 -11.72 0.12 5.86
CA GLU A 217 -11.88 0.03 7.32
C GLU A 217 -10.75 0.77 8.03
N VAL A 218 -11.07 1.48 9.13
CA VAL A 218 -10.11 2.27 9.92
C VAL A 218 -9.78 1.56 11.22
N PHE A 219 -8.50 1.41 11.51
CA PHE A 219 -7.95 0.80 12.72
C PHE A 219 -7.05 1.78 13.45
N ASP A 220 -7.33 2.04 14.72
CA ASP A 220 -6.45 2.82 15.59
C ASP A 220 -5.30 1.93 16.08
N LEU A 221 -4.06 2.31 15.79
CA LEU A 221 -2.87 1.51 16.09
C LEU A 221 -2.15 2.01 17.34
N VAL A 222 -1.83 3.31 17.37
CA VAL A 222 -1.04 3.93 18.44
C VAL A 222 -1.59 5.32 18.73
N GLU A 223 -2.00 5.55 19.97
CA GLU A 223 -2.45 6.86 20.45
C GLU A 223 -1.27 7.79 20.81
N ASP A 224 -1.57 9.08 21.00
CA ASP A 224 -0.63 10.13 21.38
C ASP A 224 0.56 10.27 20.40
N ILE A 225 0.30 10.11 19.11
CA ILE A 225 1.24 10.42 18.04
C ILE A 225 0.94 11.82 17.52
N GLU A 226 1.90 12.74 17.61
CA GLU A 226 1.76 14.08 17.07
C GLU A 226 1.85 14.05 15.54
N LYS A 227 2.83 13.32 15.02
CA LYS A 227 3.23 13.43 13.62
C LYS A 227 3.90 12.16 13.11
N LEU A 228 3.64 11.85 11.85
CA LEU A 228 4.34 10.85 11.05
C LEU A 228 4.96 11.57 9.87
N ASP A 229 6.27 11.48 9.69
CA ASP A 229 6.98 11.94 8.50
C ASP A 229 7.55 10.73 7.76
N VAL A 230 7.31 10.68 6.46
CA VAL A 230 7.86 9.64 5.59
C VAL A 230 8.51 10.32 4.39
N THR A 231 9.78 10.00 4.17
CA THR A 231 10.55 10.43 3.00
C THR A 231 10.99 9.19 2.24
N ALA A 232 10.68 9.15 0.95
CA ALA A 232 11.15 8.09 0.06
C ALA A 232 12.46 8.50 -0.58
N ILE A 233 13.47 7.64 -0.50
CA ILE A 233 14.76 7.85 -1.15
C ILE A 233 14.74 7.08 -2.47
N LEU A 234 14.74 7.77 -3.60
CA LEU A 234 14.85 7.14 -4.92
C LEU A 234 16.31 7.10 -5.38
N GLN A 235 16.70 6.03 -6.07
CA GLN A 235 18.04 5.91 -6.64
C GLN A 235 18.07 4.89 -7.79
N GLU A 236 18.47 5.24 -9.00
CA GLU A 236 18.48 4.27 -10.12
C GLU A 236 19.46 3.11 -9.91
N ASN A 237 20.68 3.43 -9.47
CA ASN A 237 21.74 2.45 -9.23
C ASN A 237 22.64 2.94 -8.08
N PRO A 238 23.49 2.08 -7.47
CA PRO A 238 24.27 2.45 -6.29
C PRO A 238 25.21 3.65 -6.45
N THR A 239 25.46 4.10 -7.69
CA THR A 239 26.31 5.24 -8.03
C THR A 239 25.53 6.47 -8.51
N ALA A 240 24.22 6.35 -8.69
CA ALA A 240 23.36 7.43 -9.12
C ALA A 240 23.03 8.39 -7.97
N THR A 241 22.58 9.58 -8.34
CA THR A 241 22.03 10.57 -7.42
C THR A 241 20.87 9.97 -6.61
N GLU A 242 20.83 10.29 -5.33
CA GLU A 242 19.68 10.00 -4.47
C GLU A 242 18.72 11.19 -4.51
N TYR A 243 17.43 10.88 -4.59
CA TYR A 243 16.35 11.86 -4.62
C TYR A 243 15.49 11.67 -3.38
N GLU A 244 15.34 12.71 -2.57
CA GLU A 244 14.51 12.70 -1.37
C GLU A 244 13.09 13.17 -1.71
N CYS A 245 12.12 12.26 -1.68
CA CYS A 245 10.77 12.50 -2.14
C CYS A 245 9.77 12.52 -0.99
N LYS A 246 8.98 13.61 -0.92
CA LYS A 246 7.92 13.80 0.09
C LYS A 246 6.52 13.56 -0.47
N THR A 247 6.40 13.53 -1.79
CA THR A 247 5.17 13.20 -2.49
C THR A 247 5.49 12.22 -3.61
N ILE A 248 4.72 11.15 -3.69
CA ILE A 248 4.74 10.16 -4.77
C ILE A 248 3.28 9.78 -5.02
N ASN A 249 2.73 10.11 -6.17
CA ASN A 249 1.41 9.66 -6.60
C ASN A 249 1.38 9.46 -8.12
N LEU A 250 0.24 9.05 -8.68
CA LEU A 250 0.10 8.76 -10.10
C LEU A 250 0.35 9.95 -11.04
N THR A 251 0.34 11.17 -10.51
CA THR A 251 0.39 12.41 -11.29
C THR A 251 1.54 13.35 -10.89
N GLU A 252 2.20 13.06 -9.78
CA GLU A 252 3.16 13.96 -9.16
C GLU A 252 4.17 13.18 -8.32
N VAL A 253 5.44 13.53 -8.51
CA VAL A 253 6.56 13.11 -7.68
C VAL A 253 7.31 14.39 -7.30
N ASP A 254 7.36 14.70 -6.00
CA ASP A 254 8.04 15.87 -5.46
C ASP A 254 9.29 15.41 -4.72
N CYS A 255 10.44 15.66 -5.34
CA CYS A 255 11.75 15.27 -4.82
C CYS A 255 12.77 16.40 -4.87
N ASP A 256 13.77 16.30 -3.99
CA ASP A 256 15.00 17.10 -4.04
C ASP A 256 16.23 16.18 -4.26
N PRO A 257 17.03 16.37 -5.33
CA PRO A 257 16.78 17.28 -6.45
C PRO A 257 15.53 16.89 -7.26
N THR A 258 15.06 17.76 -8.16
CA THR A 258 13.85 17.51 -8.94
C THR A 258 13.94 16.22 -9.76
N PHE A 259 12.92 15.37 -9.66
CA PHE A 259 12.78 14.10 -10.38
C PHE A 259 11.55 14.13 -11.29
N SER A 260 11.61 13.51 -12.46
CA SER A 260 10.48 13.47 -13.40
C SER A 260 9.50 12.37 -13.02
N ILE A 261 8.20 12.69 -12.97
CA ILE A 261 7.15 11.68 -12.77
C ILE A 261 7.18 10.61 -13.88
N ASP A 262 7.52 10.99 -15.12
CA ASP A 262 7.56 10.06 -16.26
C ASP A 262 8.66 9.00 -16.14
N ASP A 263 9.66 9.24 -15.29
CA ASP A 263 10.77 8.32 -15.02
C ASP A 263 10.54 7.49 -13.74
N TYR A 264 9.45 7.75 -13.01
CA TYR A 264 9.19 7.12 -11.72
C TYR A 264 8.66 5.70 -11.89
N THR A 265 9.34 4.76 -11.24
CA THR A 265 8.89 3.38 -11.04
C THR A 265 9.16 2.97 -9.61
N TRP A 266 8.29 2.13 -9.02
CA TRP A 266 8.38 1.85 -7.59
C TRP A 266 9.62 1.03 -7.20
N ASN A 267 10.26 0.34 -8.15
CA ASN A 267 11.55 -0.33 -7.96
C ASN A 267 12.71 0.66 -7.70
N LEU A 268 12.56 1.93 -8.05
CA LEU A 268 13.54 2.99 -7.77
C LEU A 268 13.56 3.39 -6.30
N ILE A 269 12.57 3.03 -5.49
CA ILE A 269 12.60 3.28 -4.05
C ILE A 269 13.75 2.46 -3.45
N LYS A 270 14.77 3.14 -2.94
CA LYS A 270 15.90 2.53 -2.23
C LYS A 270 15.50 2.21 -0.79
N SER A 271 14.92 3.21 -0.14
CA SER A 271 14.58 3.19 1.26
C SER A 271 13.43 4.15 1.54
N LEU A 272 12.78 3.92 2.67
CA LEU A 272 11.82 4.84 3.26
C LEU A 272 12.37 5.25 4.63
N ASP A 273 12.64 6.54 4.79
CA ASP A 273 13.01 7.12 6.07
C ASP A 273 11.72 7.58 6.75
N VAL A 274 11.42 6.93 7.88
CA VAL A 274 10.18 7.16 8.62
C VAL A 274 10.54 7.74 9.98
N GLU A 275 9.96 8.89 10.29
CA GLU A 275 10.09 9.57 11.57
C GLU A 275 8.71 9.68 12.23
N VAL A 276 8.65 9.34 13.52
CA VAL A 276 7.42 9.43 14.32
C VAL A 276 7.69 10.32 15.51
N THR A 277 6.84 11.33 15.71
CA THR A 277 6.87 12.23 16.86
C THR A 277 5.67 11.92 17.76
N ALA A 278 5.92 11.62 19.03
CA ALA A 278 4.90 11.41 20.04
C ALA A 278 4.53 12.72 20.74
N LEU A 279 3.28 12.84 21.19
CA LEU A 279 2.88 13.93 22.07
C LEU A 279 3.58 13.82 23.43
N PRO A 280 3.92 14.95 24.06
CA PRO A 280 4.44 14.94 25.42
C PRO A 280 3.38 14.38 26.39
N PRO A 281 3.75 13.45 27.28
CA PRO A 281 2.81 12.89 28.25
C PRO A 281 2.16 13.98 29.12
N GLN A 282 0.84 13.92 29.28
CA GLN A 282 0.03 14.91 30.02
C GLN A 282 0.19 14.85 31.56
N ASP A 283 1.07 14.00 32.09
CA ASP A 283 1.08 13.68 33.51
C ASP A 283 1.61 14.87 34.36
N LYS A 284 0.72 15.40 35.20
CA LYS A 284 0.82 16.68 35.94
C LYS A 284 1.79 16.67 37.14
N GLY A 285 2.77 15.79 37.14
CA GLY A 285 3.83 15.80 38.15
C GLY A 285 4.95 16.72 37.74
N ASN A 286 5.61 17.37 38.71
CA ASN A 286 6.90 18.07 38.51
C ASN A 286 8.03 17.07 38.19
N PHE A 287 7.84 16.21 37.19
CA PHE A 287 8.87 15.35 36.65
C PHE A 287 9.60 16.14 35.55
N ALA A 288 10.90 15.91 35.40
CA ALA A 288 11.70 16.55 34.37
C ALA A 288 11.03 16.37 33.00
N LYS A 289 10.86 17.48 32.27
CA LYS A 289 10.25 17.48 30.93
C LYS A 289 11.10 16.63 29.98
N LEU A 290 10.43 15.79 29.19
CA LEU A 290 11.05 15.12 28.05
C LEU A 290 11.51 16.17 27.02
N THR A 291 12.64 15.89 26.36
CA THR A 291 13.14 16.71 25.25
C THR A 291 12.53 16.25 23.92
N GLU A 292 12.71 17.03 22.86
CA GLU A 292 12.29 16.64 21.50
C GLU A 292 12.91 15.31 21.06
N ASP A 293 14.19 15.09 21.38
CA ASP A 293 14.89 13.82 21.14
C ASP A 293 14.28 12.63 21.92
N ASP A 294 13.59 12.88 23.03
CA ASP A 294 12.90 11.83 23.80
C ASP A 294 11.53 11.49 23.19
N LEU A 295 10.99 12.37 22.33
CA LEU A 295 9.65 12.28 21.73
C LEU A 295 9.68 11.84 20.27
N THR A 296 10.85 11.82 19.64
CA THR A 296 11.01 11.51 18.22
C THR A 296 11.87 10.28 18.04
N LEU A 297 11.45 9.38 17.14
CA LEU A 297 12.25 8.25 16.71
C LEU A 297 12.17 8.14 15.20
N SER A 298 13.32 7.90 14.57
CA SER A 298 13.43 7.75 13.12
C SER A 298 14.02 6.37 12.79
N GLN A 299 13.48 5.71 11.77
CA GLN A 299 13.92 4.42 11.29
C GLN A 299 13.89 4.38 9.76
N GLN A 300 14.96 3.85 9.17
CA GLN A 300 15.03 3.56 7.75
C GLN A 300 14.54 2.14 7.46
N PHE A 301 13.66 2.01 6.47
CA PHE A 301 13.16 0.74 5.96
C PHE A 301 13.70 0.48 4.55
N LEU A 302 14.12 -0.75 4.30
CA LEU A 302 14.62 -1.21 3.01
C LEU A 302 13.57 -2.13 2.36
N PRO A 303 12.86 -1.67 1.32
CA PRO A 303 11.88 -2.49 0.65
C PRO A 303 12.53 -3.63 -0.14
N ARG A 304 11.79 -4.72 -0.36
CA ARG A 304 12.26 -5.86 -1.17
C ARG A 304 12.17 -5.66 -2.67
N ASN A 305 11.62 -4.52 -3.11
CA ASN A 305 11.44 -4.14 -4.50
C ASN A 305 12.69 -4.32 -5.36
N ARG A 306 13.88 -4.00 -4.83
CA ARG A 306 15.15 -4.08 -5.58
C ARG A 306 15.72 -5.48 -5.75
N LEU A 307 15.18 -6.46 -5.04
CA LEU A 307 15.60 -7.86 -5.20
C LEU A 307 14.78 -8.57 -6.27
N ASN A 308 13.65 -7.99 -6.65
CA ASN A 308 12.68 -8.59 -7.56
C ASN A 308 12.80 -8.08 -9.01
N PHE A 309 13.63 -7.04 -9.27
CA PHE A 309 13.83 -6.42 -10.58
C PHE A 309 15.32 -6.17 -10.88
#